data_AF-A0A7T5EWX1-F1
#
_entry.id   AF-A0A7T5EWX1-F1
#
_cell.length_a   1.000
_cell.length_b   1.000
_cell.length_c   1.000
_cell.angle_alpha   90.00
_cell.angle_beta   90.00
_cell.angle_gamma   90.00
#
_symmetry.space_group_name_H-M   'P 1'
#
loop_
_entity.id
_entity.type
_entity.pdbx_description
1 polymer ?
#
loop_
_entity_poly.entity_id
_entity_poly.type
_entity_poly.pdbx_seq_one_letter_code
_entity_poly.pdbx_strand_id
1 'polypeptide(L)'
;MIPKIKISPYGYMVLVLITFWGTILAAMLTGTWITRVPAVPAEQQISTEQVETDIKGWMTFEEVSKHTHVSIDQLYTIAKLPTETKASTTLKDAANKYDFSVDDFKTDLASYMKKHSS
;
A
#
# COMPACT_ATOMS: atom_id res chain seq x y z
N MET A 1 28.01 20.55 46.00
CA MET A 1 27.22 19.59 46.81
C MET A 1 26.00 19.21 45.99
N ILE A 2 25.89 17.96 45.51
CA ILE A 2 24.78 17.52 44.65
C ILE A 2 23.59 17.14 45.55
N PRO A 3 22.41 17.75 45.40
CA PRO A 3 21.27 17.44 46.26
C PRO A 3 20.78 16.01 46.03
N LYS A 4 20.59 15.24 47.12
CA LYS A 4 20.02 13.89 47.07
C LYS A 4 18.49 13.97 47.09
N ILE A 5 17.86 13.66 45.96
CA ILE A 5 16.39 13.57 45.84
C ILE A 5 15.94 12.20 46.35
N LYS A 6 15.01 12.16 47.32
CA LYS A 6 14.38 10.93 47.80
C LYS A 6 12.99 10.81 47.15
N ILE A 7 12.80 9.80 46.31
CA ILE A 7 11.53 9.54 45.64
C ILE A 7 10.76 8.51 46.47
N SER A 8 9.50 8.81 46.81
CA SER A 8 8.63 7.86 47.51
C SER A 8 8.13 6.77 46.55
N PRO A 9 7.76 5.57 47.03
CA PRO A 9 7.27 4.48 46.16
C PRO A 9 6.10 4.91 45.26
N TYR A 10 5.18 5.72 45.80
CA TYR A 10 4.06 6.30 45.05
C TYR A 10 4.52 7.36 44.04
N GLY A 11 5.52 8.18 44.39
CA GLY A 11 6.10 9.15 43.47
C GLY A 11 6.76 8.49 42.25
N TYR A 12 7.40 7.33 42.47
CA TYR A 12 7.92 6.51 41.38
C TYR A 12 6.79 5.96 40.48
N MET A 13 5.71 5.46 41.08
CA MET A 13 4.55 4.97 40.33
C MET A 13 3.91 6.06 39.44
N VAL A 14 3.74 7.27 39.99
CA VAL A 14 3.21 8.42 39.23
C VAL A 14 4.16 8.83 38.10
N LEU A 15 5.47 8.83 38.33
CA LEU A 15 6.47 9.17 37.31
C LEU A 15 6.43 8.19 36.13
N VAL A 16 6.30 6.89 36.42
CA VAL A 16 6.17 5.84 35.39
C VAL A 16 4.89 6.04 34.59
N LEU A 17 3.77 6.34 35.25
CA LEU A 17 2.50 6.60 34.56
C LEU A 17 2.57 7.84 33.67
N ILE A 18 3.16 8.94 34.15
CA ILE A 18 3.32 10.16 33.34
C ILE A 18 4.23 9.91 32.14
N THR A 19 5.31 9.16 32.33
CA THR A 19 6.22 8.80 31.23
C THR A 19 5.50 7.94 30.20
N PHE A 20 4.78 6.90 30.64
CA PHE A 20 4.06 5.98 29.77
C PHE A 20 2.93 6.66 28.99
N TRP A 21 2.09 7.44 29.67
CA TRP A 21 1.00 8.17 29.01
C TRP A 21 1.50 9.35 28.18
N GLY A 22 2.58 10.00 28.61
CA GLY A 22 3.20 11.10 27.88
C GLY A 22 3.79 10.67 26.54
N THR A 23 4.44 9.50 26.47
CA THR A 23 4.94 8.98 25.19
C THR A 23 3.80 8.56 24.25
N ILE A 24 2.72 7.97 24.78
CA ILE A 24 1.53 7.63 23.99
C ILE A 24 0.87 8.90 23.42
N LEU A 25 0.71 9.95 24.23
CA LEU A 25 0.15 11.23 23.77
C LEU A 25 1.03 11.90 22.73
N ALA A 26 2.35 11.88 22.91
CA ALA A 26 3.29 12.38 21.90
C ALA A 26 3.16 11.60 20.58
N ALA A 27 3.09 10.27 20.64
CA ALA A 27 2.86 9.43 19.48
C ALA A 27 1.51 9.71 18.81
N MET A 28 0.46 10.00 19.59
CA MET A 28 -0.86 10.44 19.12
C MET A 28 -0.91 11.88 18.58
N LEU A 29 0.15 12.69 18.73
CA LEU A 29 0.23 14.01 18.11
C LEU A 29 1.08 13.99 16.83
N THR A 30 2.04 13.07 16.72
CA THR A 30 2.96 13.00 15.58
C THR A 30 2.35 12.38 14.32
N GLY A 31 1.11 11.89 14.36
CA GLY A 31 0.42 11.33 13.20
C GLY A 31 1.01 10.02 12.66
N THR A 32 2.03 9.46 13.32
CA THR A 32 2.82 8.30 12.87
C THR A 32 2.19 6.96 13.23
N TRP A 33 0.89 6.91 13.54
CA TRP A 33 0.17 5.65 13.73
C TRP A 33 -0.41 5.17 12.39
N ILE A 34 0.02 4.00 11.95
CA ILE A 34 -0.42 3.37 10.71
C ILE A 34 -1.45 2.30 11.08
N THR A 35 -2.73 2.54 10.80
CA THR A 35 -3.85 1.60 11.06
C THR A 35 -4.34 0.87 9.80
N ARG A 36 -3.65 1.06 8.67
CA ARG A 36 -3.91 0.36 7.40
C ARG A 36 -2.61 -0.25 6.90
N VAL A 37 -2.69 -1.34 6.14
CA VAL A 37 -1.55 -1.86 5.37
C VAL A 37 -0.88 -0.64 4.70
N PRO A 38 0.41 -0.35 4.97
CA PRO A 38 1.05 0.78 4.34
C PRO A 38 0.89 0.62 2.84
N ALA A 39 0.37 1.65 2.17
CA ALA A 39 0.56 1.76 0.74
C ALA A 39 2.06 1.54 0.52
N VAL A 40 2.40 0.66 -0.42
CA VAL A 40 3.79 0.40 -0.81
C VAL A 40 4.49 1.76 -0.87
N PRO A 41 5.64 1.93 -0.18
CA PRO A 41 6.38 3.19 -0.17
C PRO A 41 6.43 3.78 -1.57
N ALA A 42 6.26 5.09 -1.72
CA ALA A 42 6.27 5.74 -3.03
C ALA A 42 7.54 5.39 -3.84
N GLU A 43 8.64 5.00 -3.18
CA GLU A 43 9.86 4.50 -3.82
C GLU A 43 9.78 3.08 -4.41
N GLN A 44 8.73 2.31 -4.12
CA GLN A 44 8.50 0.94 -4.60
C GLN A 44 7.23 0.83 -5.47
N GLN A 45 6.52 1.95 -5.67
CA GLN A 45 5.40 2.02 -6.59
C GLN A 45 5.94 2.06 -8.01
N ILE A 46 5.35 1.25 -8.88
CA ILE A 46 5.66 1.30 -10.30
C ILE A 46 5.14 2.65 -10.81
N SER A 47 6.05 3.56 -11.15
CA SER A 47 5.69 4.83 -11.77
C SER A 47 4.96 4.58 -13.09
N THR A 48 4.14 5.53 -13.55
CA THR A 48 3.43 5.44 -14.84
C THR A 48 4.35 5.07 -16.00
N GLU A 49 5.62 5.46 -15.94
CA GLU A 49 6.65 5.20 -16.94
C GLU A 49 7.22 3.77 -16.88
N GLN A 50 7.11 3.11 -15.73
CA GLN A 50 7.62 1.76 -15.49
C GLN A 50 6.56 0.67 -15.63
N VAL A 51 5.29 1.03 -15.85
CA VAL A 51 4.17 0.07 -16.00
C VAL A 51 4.44 -0.90 -17.14
N GLU A 52 4.94 -0.39 -18.26
CA GLU A 52 5.21 -1.16 -19.45
C GLU A 52 6.37 -2.16 -19.25
N THR A 53 7.37 -1.76 -18.45
CA THR A 53 8.58 -2.53 -18.20
C THR A 53 8.44 -3.50 -17.03
N ASP A 54 7.76 -3.11 -15.97
CA ASP A 54 7.79 -3.81 -14.68
C ASP A 54 6.60 -4.76 -14.53
N ILE A 55 5.47 -4.49 -15.21
CA ILE A 55 4.36 -5.45 -15.28
C ILE A 55 4.70 -6.53 -16.29
N LYS A 56 4.79 -7.78 -15.82
CA LYS A 56 5.05 -8.95 -16.66
C LYS A 56 3.79 -9.81 -16.81
N GLY A 57 3.63 -10.46 -17.95
CA GLY A 57 2.46 -11.31 -18.23
C GLY A 57 2.29 -12.51 -17.27
N TRP A 58 3.34 -12.90 -16.55
CA TRP A 58 3.25 -13.95 -15.53
C TRP A 58 2.73 -13.46 -14.18
N MET A 59 2.61 -12.14 -13.99
CA MET A 59 2.05 -11.57 -12.76
C MET A 59 0.55 -11.76 -12.69
N THR A 60 0.04 -11.86 -11.46
CA THR A 60 -1.40 -11.96 -11.17
C THR A 60 -2.05 -10.59 -11.05
N PHE A 61 -3.37 -10.51 -11.22
CA PHE A 61 -4.11 -9.26 -10.97
C PHE A 61 -3.95 -8.76 -9.53
N GLU A 62 -3.81 -9.67 -8.57
CA GLU A 62 -3.52 -9.31 -7.17
C GLU A 62 -2.15 -8.65 -7.01
N GLU A 63 -1.10 -9.20 -7.64
CA GLU A 63 0.23 -8.59 -7.64
C GLU A 63 0.22 -7.23 -8.32
N VAL A 64 -0.38 -7.13 -9.51
CA VAL A 64 -0.51 -5.86 -10.23
C VAL A 64 -1.22 -4.82 -9.36
N SER A 65 -2.32 -5.19 -8.69
CA SER A 65 -3.05 -4.32 -7.78
C SER A 65 -2.18 -3.85 -6.62
N LYS A 66 -1.36 -4.73 -6.04
CA LYS A 66 -0.41 -4.39 -4.98
C LYS A 66 0.70 -3.44 -5.44
N HIS A 67 1.19 -3.62 -6.67
CA HIS A 67 2.29 -2.83 -7.23
C HIS A 67 1.85 -1.45 -7.75
N THR A 68 0.58 -1.30 -8.15
CA THR A 68 0.05 -0.10 -8.80
C THR A 68 -0.98 0.66 -7.95
N HIS A 69 -1.44 0.08 -6.84
CA HIS A 69 -2.53 0.59 -5.98
C HIS A 69 -3.87 0.77 -6.69
N VAL A 70 -3.99 0.25 -7.91
CA VAL A 70 -5.26 0.18 -8.64
C VAL A 70 -6.06 -1.00 -8.10
N SER A 71 -7.33 -0.78 -7.78
CA SER A 71 -8.19 -1.86 -7.27
C SER A 71 -8.38 -2.96 -8.32
N ILE A 72 -8.57 -4.19 -7.87
CA ILE A 72 -8.80 -5.34 -8.76
C ILE A 72 -9.99 -5.09 -9.70
N ASP A 73 -11.06 -4.47 -9.21
CA ASP A 73 -12.24 -4.12 -10.02
C ASP A 73 -11.91 -3.13 -11.15
N GLN A 74 -11.05 -2.14 -10.86
CA GLN A 74 -10.55 -1.20 -11.88
C GLN A 74 -9.65 -1.92 -12.89
N LEU A 75 -8.78 -2.82 -12.45
CA LEU A 75 -7.95 -3.62 -13.35
C LEU A 75 -8.79 -4.49 -14.28
N TYR A 76 -9.87 -5.10 -13.78
CA TYR A 76 -10.83 -5.84 -14.63
C TYR A 76 -11.57 -4.95 -15.60
N THR A 77 -11.96 -3.75 -15.18
CA THR A 77 -12.57 -2.77 -16.07
C THR A 77 -11.63 -2.34 -17.19
N ILE A 78 -10.36 -2.08 -16.87
CA ILE A 78 -9.30 -1.73 -17.83
C ILE A 78 -9.06 -2.90 -18.80
N ALA A 79 -8.93 -4.11 -18.28
CA ALA A 79 -8.75 -5.32 -19.08
C ALA A 79 -10.03 -5.77 -19.81
N LYS A 80 -11.16 -5.08 -19.64
CA LYS A 80 -12.50 -5.43 -20.16
C LYS A 80 -12.91 -6.86 -19.79
N LEU A 81 -12.51 -7.31 -18.60
CA LEU A 81 -12.77 -8.64 -18.07
C LEU A 81 -14.06 -8.67 -17.25
N PRO A 82 -14.78 -9.81 -17.25
CA PRO A 82 -15.87 -10.02 -16.31
C PRO A 82 -15.33 -10.05 -14.87
N THR A 83 -16.07 -9.45 -13.94
CA THR A 83 -15.75 -9.35 -12.51
C THR A 83 -15.68 -10.71 -11.79
N GLU A 84 -16.12 -11.80 -12.43
CA GLU A 84 -15.96 -13.17 -11.93
C GLU A 84 -14.56 -13.77 -12.15
N THR A 85 -13.63 -13.00 -12.74
CA THR A 85 -12.25 -13.45 -12.91
C THR A 85 -11.57 -13.57 -11.56
N LYS A 86 -10.84 -14.67 -11.31
CA LYS A 86 -10.09 -14.86 -10.05
C LYS A 86 -8.91 -13.91 -10.01
N ALA A 87 -8.71 -13.21 -8.90
CA ALA A 87 -7.55 -12.33 -8.66
C ALA A 87 -6.20 -13.04 -8.75
N SER A 88 -6.17 -14.35 -8.48
CA SER A 88 -4.99 -15.21 -8.61
C SER A 88 -4.67 -15.64 -10.04
N THR A 89 -5.45 -15.19 -11.04
CA THR A 89 -5.19 -15.51 -12.45
C THR A 89 -4.04 -14.64 -12.96
N THR A 90 -3.10 -15.24 -13.70
CA THR A 90 -2.02 -14.49 -14.34
C THR A 90 -2.58 -13.67 -15.51
N LEU A 91 -1.94 -12.55 -15.83
CA LEU A 91 -2.29 -11.72 -16.99
C LEU A 91 -2.25 -12.53 -18.29
N LYS A 92 -1.26 -13.41 -18.46
CA LYS A 92 -1.10 -14.26 -19.64
C LYS A 92 -2.19 -15.33 -19.73
N ASP A 93 -2.57 -15.96 -18.62
CA ASP A 93 -3.65 -16.94 -18.63
C ASP A 93 -4.99 -16.29 -18.91
N ALA A 94 -5.22 -15.10 -18.35
CA ALA A 94 -6.42 -14.33 -18.63
C ALA A 94 -6.44 -13.85 -20.10
N ALA A 95 -5.29 -13.45 -20.66
CA ALA A 95 -5.14 -13.10 -22.08
C ALA A 95 -5.51 -14.28 -22.98
N ASN A 96 -5.02 -15.47 -22.68
CA ASN A 96 -5.36 -16.68 -23.42
C ASN A 96 -6.84 -17.09 -23.27
N LYS A 97 -7.43 -16.83 -22.11
CA LYS A 97 -8.82 -17.24 -21.80
C LYS A 97 -9.87 -16.29 -22.37
N TYR A 98 -9.58 -15.00 -22.38
CA TYR A 98 -10.52 -13.94 -22.76
C TYR A 98 -10.10 -13.18 -24.02
N ASP A 99 -9.07 -13.66 -24.72
CA ASP A 99 -8.56 -13.10 -25.97
C ASP A 99 -8.23 -11.60 -25.87
N PHE A 100 -7.60 -11.19 -24.76
CA PHE A 100 -7.14 -9.80 -24.56
C PHE A 100 -5.63 -9.69 -24.62
N SER A 101 -5.12 -8.53 -25.07
CA SER A 101 -3.68 -8.26 -25.17
C SER A 101 -3.11 -7.71 -23.86
N VAL A 102 -2.02 -8.32 -23.39
CA VAL A 102 -1.31 -7.84 -22.19
C VAL A 102 -0.66 -6.48 -22.44
N ASP A 103 -0.20 -6.20 -23.67
CA ASP A 103 0.46 -4.94 -23.99
C ASP A 103 -0.54 -3.77 -24.07
N ASP A 104 -1.73 -4.02 -24.61
CA ASP A 104 -2.83 -3.04 -24.61
C ASP A 104 -3.26 -2.74 -23.17
N PHE A 105 -3.37 -3.77 -22.33
CA PHE A 105 -3.68 -3.61 -20.91
C PHE A 105 -2.67 -2.71 -20.18
N LYS A 106 -1.36 -2.89 -20.42
CA LYS A 106 -0.33 -2.03 -19.81
C LYS A 106 -0.48 -0.58 -20.24
N THR A 107 -0.76 -0.35 -21.53
CA THR A 107 -0.96 0.98 -22.10
C THR A 107 -2.18 1.67 -21.50
N ASP A 108 -3.29 0.95 -21.37
CA ASP A 108 -4.52 1.46 -20.77
C ASP A 108 -4.36 1.71 -19.26
N LEU A 109 -3.62 0.84 -18.56
CA LEU A 109 -3.30 1.00 -17.14
C LEU A 109 -2.40 2.22 -16.89
N ALA A 110 -1.39 2.44 -17.72
CA ALA A 110 -0.56 3.64 -17.67
C ALA A 110 -1.39 4.91 -17.90
N SER A 111 -2.29 4.90 -18.88
CA SER A 111 -3.21 6.00 -19.16
C SER A 111 -4.16 6.27 -17.99
N TYR A 112 -4.67 5.22 -17.36
CA TYR A 112 -5.54 5.30 -16.20
C TYR A 112 -4.84 5.95 -14.99
N MET A 113 -3.60 5.54 -14.70
CA MET A 113 -2.81 6.08 -13.61
C MET A 113 -2.40 7.54 -13.87
N LYS A 114 -2.01 7.89 -15.10
CA LYS A 114 -1.74 9.29 -15.48
C LYS A 114 -2.93 10.20 -15.25
N LYS A 115 -4.14 9.73 -15.56
CA LYS A 115 -5.38 10.49 -15.42
C LYS A 115 -5.81 10.69 -13.96
N HIS A 116 -5.51 9.73 -13.08
CA HIS A 116 -5.88 9.77 -11.65
C HIS A 116 -4.75 10.23 -10.72
N SER A 117 -3.58 10.54 -11.26
CA SER A 117 -2.43 11.11 -10.54
C SER A 117 -2.45 12.66 -10.50
N SER A 118 -3.60 13.29 -10.73
CA SER A 118 -3.78 14.75 -10.75
C SER A 118 -4.75 15.26 -9.69
#